data_AF-F7XHM1-F1
#
_entry.id   AF-F7XHM1-F1
#
_cell.length_a   1.000
_cell.length_b   1.000
_cell.length_c   1.000
_cell.angle_alpha   90.00
_cell.angle_beta   90.00
_cell.angle_gamma   90.00
#
_symmetry.space_group_name_H-M   'P 1'
#
loop_
_entity.id
_entity.type
_entity.pdbx_description
1 polymer ?
#
loop_
_entity_poly.entity_id
_entity_poly.type
_entity_poly.pdbx_seq_one_letter_code
_entity_poly.pdbx_strand_id
1 'polypeptide(L)'
;MAHPLDLHRPPHLAPGAAQVSRARRQGLPEPGNRMNVPKIIRMRHDRGRAGTAIGEMIYFTGDTHFGDPRVLRIDRRPFSNMAEHDAALIANWNETVSPQDEVWHLGDFAAKRNGLAEDILSRLNGRKHLIVGNNDPNDTTGAGGWHSVQHYAELMVDGRLLVLCHYPFRTWNQMGKKSINLHGHSHGRLKPMPRQFDVGVDARGLRPVSLVDILPQSAR
;
A
#
# COMPACT_ATOMS: atom_id res chain seq x y z
N MET A 1 -71.10 52.20 -10.77
CA MET A 1 -70.24 53.21 -10.13
C MET A 1 -69.17 52.48 -9.32
N ALA A 2 -67.95 53.04 -9.30
CA ALA A 2 -66.78 52.69 -8.49
C ALA A 2 -65.96 51.40 -8.81
N HIS A 3 -64.76 51.63 -9.36
CA HIS A 3 -63.50 50.87 -9.22
C HIS A 3 -62.98 50.89 -7.75
N PRO A 4 -61.78 50.37 -7.40
CA PRO A 4 -61.17 49.04 -7.60
C PRO A 4 -60.52 48.51 -6.29
N LEU A 5 -60.04 47.26 -6.24
CA LEU A 5 -58.90 46.89 -5.38
C LEU A 5 -57.96 45.95 -6.12
N ASP A 6 -56.71 46.39 -6.14
CA ASP A 6 -55.50 45.78 -6.65
C ASP A 6 -55.05 44.61 -5.74
N LEU A 7 -54.23 43.69 -6.26
CA LEU A 7 -53.03 43.13 -5.59
C LEU A 7 -52.49 41.88 -6.31
N HIS A 8 -51.23 42.04 -6.72
CA HIS A 8 -50.16 41.03 -6.81
C HIS A 8 -49.92 40.28 -8.13
N ARG A 9 -49.25 41.01 -9.02
CA ARG A 9 -48.26 40.50 -9.98
C ARG A 9 -46.93 40.19 -9.25
N PRO A 10 -46.23 39.07 -9.54
CA PRO A 10 -44.90 38.81 -8.99
C PRO A 10 -43.81 39.64 -9.69
N PRO A 11 -42.73 40.04 -9.00
CA PRO A 11 -41.68 40.87 -9.59
C PRO A 11 -40.69 40.05 -10.44
N HIS A 12 -40.28 40.65 -11.56
CA HIS A 12 -39.18 40.22 -12.41
C HIS A 12 -37.84 40.49 -11.72
N LEU A 13 -36.95 39.48 -11.67
CA LEU A 13 -35.54 39.66 -11.32
C LEU A 13 -34.76 40.20 -12.52
N ALA A 14 -34.15 41.38 -12.36
CA ALA A 14 -33.13 41.92 -13.25
C ALA A 14 -31.72 41.55 -12.73
N PRO A 15 -30.71 41.38 -13.61
CA PRO A 15 -29.38 40.94 -13.20
C PRO A 15 -28.43 42.12 -12.90
N GLY A 16 -27.65 41.98 -11.82
CA GLY A 16 -26.21 42.22 -11.82
C GLY A 16 -25.67 43.64 -11.69
N ALA A 17 -25.21 43.98 -10.49
CA ALA A 17 -23.94 44.71 -10.27
C ALA A 17 -23.50 44.57 -8.80
N ALA A 18 -22.84 43.46 -8.45
CA ALA A 18 -22.15 43.35 -7.17
C ALA A 18 -20.72 43.91 -7.33
N GLN A 19 -20.44 45.01 -6.64
CA GLN A 19 -19.08 45.55 -6.48
C GLN A 19 -18.22 44.52 -5.75
N VAL A 20 -17.20 44.00 -6.43
CA VAL A 20 -16.16 43.17 -5.82
C VAL A 20 -15.09 44.07 -5.23
N SER A 21 -15.01 44.11 -3.91
CA SER A 21 -13.91 44.74 -3.19
C SER A 21 -12.59 44.05 -3.56
N ARG A 22 -11.57 44.83 -3.94
CA ARG A 22 -10.23 44.32 -4.23
C ARG A 22 -9.57 43.84 -2.93
N ALA A 23 -9.69 42.54 -2.65
CA ALA A 23 -8.77 41.86 -1.74
C ALA A 23 -7.36 41.87 -2.37
N ARG A 24 -6.36 42.30 -1.59
CA ARG A 24 -4.94 42.25 -1.97
C ARG A 24 -4.60 40.82 -2.38
N ARG A 25 -4.01 40.64 -3.58
CA ARG A 25 -3.41 39.38 -3.99
C ARG A 25 -2.25 39.07 -3.04
N GLN A 26 -2.49 38.23 -2.03
CA GLN A 26 -1.41 37.46 -1.44
C GLN A 26 -0.94 36.49 -2.51
N GLY A 27 0.38 36.41 -2.69
CA GLY A 27 1.03 35.69 -3.78
C GLY A 27 0.52 34.25 -3.89
N LEU A 28 0.26 33.82 -5.12
CA LEU A 28 0.16 32.39 -5.42
C LEU A 28 1.40 31.71 -4.87
N PRO A 29 1.29 30.60 -4.12
CA PRO A 29 2.46 29.82 -3.79
C PRO A 29 3.15 29.41 -5.08
N GLU A 30 4.47 29.63 -5.14
CA GLU A 30 5.35 29.11 -6.19
C GLU A 30 5.02 27.63 -6.45
N PRO A 31 5.11 27.14 -7.70
CA PRO A 31 4.89 25.73 -8.01
C PRO A 31 5.93 24.88 -7.27
N GLY A 32 5.57 24.47 -6.06
CA GLY A 32 6.37 23.65 -5.17
C GLY A 32 6.53 22.26 -5.79
N ASN A 33 7.80 21.85 -5.90
CA ASN A 33 8.32 20.53 -6.22
C ASN A 33 7.60 19.78 -7.34
N ARG A 34 8.31 19.58 -8.46
CA ARG A 34 8.07 18.44 -9.35
C ARG A 34 7.80 17.21 -8.49
N MET A 35 6.62 16.60 -8.66
CA MET A 35 6.33 15.27 -8.11
C MET A 35 7.54 14.41 -8.41
N ASN A 36 8.26 13.98 -7.36
CA ASN A 36 9.44 13.16 -7.51
C ASN A 36 8.93 11.82 -8.03
N VAL A 37 8.90 11.65 -9.35
CA VAL A 37 8.47 10.41 -9.99
C VAL A 37 9.40 9.34 -9.43
N PRO A 38 8.88 8.32 -8.73
CA PRO A 38 9.74 7.32 -8.11
C PRO A 38 10.66 6.76 -9.19
N LYS A 39 11.97 6.88 -8.98
CA LYS A 39 12.94 6.24 -9.87
C LYS A 39 12.62 4.76 -9.86
N ILE A 40 12.39 4.18 -11.04
CA ILE A 40 12.21 2.73 -11.16
C ILE A 40 13.44 2.07 -10.54
N ILE A 41 13.24 1.38 -9.42
CA ILE A 41 14.31 0.62 -8.79
C ILE A 41 14.47 -0.64 -9.64
N ARG A 42 15.63 -0.75 -10.31
CA ARG A 42 15.96 -1.91 -11.13
C ARG A 42 16.78 -2.87 -10.29
N MET A 43 16.18 -3.99 -9.94
CA MET A 43 16.89 -5.09 -9.30
C MET A 43 17.07 -6.20 -10.32
N ARG A 44 18.30 -6.67 -10.48
CA ARG A 44 18.63 -7.79 -11.35
C ARG A 44 18.95 -8.98 -10.46
N HIS A 45 18.14 -10.04 -10.52
CA HIS A 45 18.57 -11.34 -10.04
C HIS A 45 19.41 -12.01 -11.12
N ASP A 46 20.71 -12.16 -10.90
CA ASP A 46 21.51 -13.08 -11.69
C ASP A 46 21.11 -14.50 -11.29
N ARG A 47 20.34 -15.16 -12.16
CA ARG A 47 20.08 -16.60 -12.02
C ARG A 47 21.34 -17.37 -12.40
N GLY A 48 22.22 -17.57 -11.42
CA GLY A 48 23.36 -18.48 -11.53
C GLY A 48 22.90 -19.89 -11.91
N ARG A 49 23.62 -20.51 -12.85
CA ARG A 49 23.48 -21.92 -13.23
C ARG A 49 23.77 -22.80 -12.01
N ALA A 50 23.03 -23.90 -11.87
CA ALA A 50 23.07 -24.88 -10.78
C ALA A 50 24.45 -24.97 -10.05
N GLY A 51 24.49 -24.45 -8.83
CA GLY A 51 25.68 -24.38 -7.98
C GLY A 51 25.65 -23.14 -7.08
N THR A 52 25.00 -23.28 -5.92
CA THR A 52 24.99 -22.40 -4.73
C THR A 52 25.59 -20.99 -4.89
N ALA A 53 24.85 -20.11 -5.56
CA ALA A 53 24.84 -18.69 -5.25
C ALA A 53 23.37 -18.32 -5.03
N ILE A 54 22.95 -18.22 -3.76
CA ILE A 54 21.64 -17.67 -3.42
C ILE A 54 21.70 -16.17 -3.72
N GLY A 55 21.20 -15.77 -4.88
CA GLY A 55 20.96 -14.35 -5.14
C GLY A 55 19.99 -13.82 -4.10
N GLU A 56 20.15 -12.57 -3.67
CA GLU A 56 19.18 -11.85 -2.85
C GLU A 56 17.80 -12.03 -3.48
N MET A 57 16.82 -12.58 -2.75
CA MET A 57 15.45 -12.77 -3.23
C MET A 57 14.58 -11.57 -2.82
N ILE A 58 13.54 -11.28 -3.60
CA ILE A 58 12.56 -10.25 -3.27
C ILE A 58 11.24 -10.91 -2.90
N TYR A 59 10.76 -10.58 -1.70
CA TYR A 59 9.45 -11.00 -1.18
C TYR A 59 8.52 -9.81 -1.00
N PHE A 60 7.22 -10.10 -1.06
CA PHE A 60 6.13 -9.17 -0.85
C PHE A 60 5.20 -9.72 0.21
N THR A 61 4.72 -8.85 1.08
CA THR A 61 3.70 -9.18 2.09
C THR A 61 2.94 -7.91 2.44
N GLY A 62 1.90 -7.98 3.26
CA GLY A 62 1.18 -6.81 3.76
C GLY A 62 0.19 -7.20 4.85
N ASP A 63 -0.45 -6.20 5.45
CA ASP A 63 -1.54 -6.37 6.40
C ASP A 63 -1.17 -7.30 7.57
N THR A 64 0.08 -7.29 8.04
CA THR A 64 0.49 -8.18 9.14
C THR A 64 -0.23 -7.85 10.44
N HIS A 65 -0.57 -6.57 10.67
CA HIS A 65 -1.32 -6.13 11.84
C HIS A 65 -0.78 -6.68 13.18
N PHE A 66 0.54 -6.70 13.35
CA PHE A 66 1.18 -7.16 14.58
C PHE A 66 0.60 -6.43 15.80
N GLY A 67 0.25 -7.18 16.84
CA GLY A 67 -0.33 -6.62 18.07
C GLY A 67 -1.76 -6.05 17.95
N ASP A 68 -2.45 -6.16 16.81
CA ASP A 68 -3.83 -5.67 16.65
C ASP A 68 -4.87 -6.78 16.85
N PRO A 69 -5.61 -6.83 17.98
CA PRO A 69 -6.58 -7.89 18.25
C PRO A 69 -7.78 -7.89 17.30
N ARG A 70 -7.98 -6.85 16.47
CA ARG A 70 -9.09 -6.79 15.50
C ARG A 70 -8.99 -7.92 14.48
N VAL A 71 -7.78 -8.35 14.09
CA VAL A 71 -7.61 -9.38 13.05
C VAL A 71 -8.11 -10.76 13.46
N LEU A 72 -8.11 -11.07 14.76
CA LEU A 72 -8.66 -12.32 15.27
C LEU A 72 -10.19 -12.36 15.11
N ARG A 73 -10.85 -11.20 15.19
CA ARG A 73 -12.32 -11.09 15.13
C ARG A 73 -12.83 -10.79 13.73
N ILE A 74 -12.20 -9.84 13.03
CA ILE A 74 -12.67 -9.32 11.74
C ILE A 74 -12.16 -10.20 10.60
N ASP A 75 -10.84 -10.44 10.58
CA ASP A 75 -10.19 -11.27 9.56
C ASP A 75 -10.23 -12.76 9.89
N ARG A 76 -10.67 -13.10 11.12
CA ARG A 76 -10.86 -14.47 11.61
C ARG A 76 -9.59 -15.30 11.50
N ARG A 77 -8.43 -14.66 11.74
CA ARG A 77 -7.15 -15.37 11.78
C ARG A 77 -7.21 -16.46 12.85
N PRO A 78 -6.67 -17.66 12.57
CA PRO A 78 -6.90 -18.86 13.39
C PRO A 78 -5.99 -18.90 14.63
N PHE A 79 -6.00 -17.86 15.45
CA PHE A 79 -5.19 -17.78 16.67
C PHE A 79 -6.05 -17.44 17.88
N SER A 80 -5.67 -18.02 19.03
CA SER A 80 -6.39 -17.84 20.28
C SER A 80 -6.13 -16.47 20.91
N ASN A 81 -4.95 -15.91 20.66
CA ASN A 81 -4.49 -14.64 21.22
C ASN A 81 -3.40 -13.99 20.33
N MET A 82 -3.06 -12.75 20.64
CA MET A 82 -2.06 -11.99 19.87
C MET A 82 -0.63 -12.50 20.03
N ALA A 83 -0.30 -13.14 21.15
CA ALA A 83 1.04 -13.68 21.35
C ALA A 83 1.31 -14.85 20.39
N GLU A 84 0.34 -15.76 20.24
CA GLU A 84 0.37 -16.85 19.26
C GLU A 84 0.40 -16.32 17.83
N HIS A 85 -0.46 -15.34 17.51
CA HIS A 85 -0.51 -14.70 16.20
C HIS A 85 0.84 -14.08 15.80
N ASP A 86 1.38 -13.20 16.65
CA ASP A 86 2.61 -12.46 16.34
C ASP A 86 3.80 -13.43 16.24
N ALA A 87 3.87 -14.43 17.13
CA ALA A 87 4.90 -15.45 17.08
C ALA A 87 4.84 -16.29 15.79
N ALA A 88 3.64 -16.69 15.37
CA ALA A 88 3.45 -17.48 14.15
C ALA A 88 3.81 -16.68 12.89
N LEU A 89 3.42 -15.41 12.80
CA LEU A 89 3.79 -14.56 11.66
C LEU A 89 5.30 -14.32 11.59
N ILE A 90 5.96 -14.10 12.73
CA ILE A 90 7.43 -13.96 12.78
C ILE A 90 8.12 -15.26 12.35
N ALA A 91 7.65 -16.41 12.84
CA ALA A 91 8.20 -17.71 12.47
C ALA A 91 8.04 -17.97 10.96
N ASN A 92 6.83 -17.77 10.42
CA ASN A 92 6.54 -17.90 8.99
C ASN A 92 7.38 -16.97 8.12
N TRP A 93 7.59 -15.73 8.57
CA TRP A 93 8.44 -14.77 7.89
C TRP A 93 9.88 -15.27 7.84
N ASN A 94 10.45 -15.64 8.99
CA ASN A 94 11.87 -16.00 9.10
C ASN A 94 12.18 -17.38 8.51
N GLU A 95 11.19 -18.27 8.38
CA GLU A 95 11.31 -19.52 7.62
C GLU A 95 11.41 -19.25 6.11
N THR A 96 10.76 -18.18 5.63
CA THR A 96 10.68 -17.85 4.20
C THR A 96 11.79 -16.91 3.75
N VAL A 97 12.16 -15.94 4.60
CA VAL A 97 13.05 -14.82 4.29
C VAL A 97 14.38 -15.02 5.00
N SER A 98 15.47 -15.02 4.24
CA SER A 98 16.83 -15.01 4.77
C SER A 98 17.28 -13.59 5.16
N PRO A 99 18.33 -13.43 5.98
CA PRO A 99 18.82 -12.11 6.36
C PRO A 99 19.27 -11.22 5.18
N GLN A 100 19.62 -11.80 4.03
CA GLN A 100 20.11 -11.09 2.85
C GLN A 100 19.00 -10.67 1.87
N ASP A 101 17.80 -11.21 2.03
CA ASP A 101 16.68 -10.95 1.10
C ASP A 101 16.07 -9.56 1.29
N GLU A 102 15.33 -9.09 0.30
CA GLU A 102 14.50 -7.90 0.42
C GLU A 102 13.04 -8.25 0.67
N VAL A 103 12.37 -7.44 1.50
CA VAL A 103 10.93 -7.56 1.71
C VAL A 103 10.25 -6.22 1.54
N TRP A 104 9.23 -6.21 0.69
CA TRP A 104 8.32 -5.08 0.50
C TRP A 104 7.03 -5.35 1.27
N HIS A 105 6.80 -4.62 2.34
CA HIS A 105 5.59 -4.68 3.16
C HIS A 105 4.56 -3.66 2.65
N LEU A 106 3.40 -4.12 2.21
CA LEU A 106 2.36 -3.33 1.59
C LEU A 106 1.31 -2.83 2.60
N GLY A 107 1.82 -2.18 3.65
CA GLY A 107 1.04 -1.39 4.60
C GLY A 107 0.38 -2.21 5.70
N ASP A 108 -0.10 -1.51 6.71
CA ASP A 108 -0.83 -2.05 7.86
C ASP A 108 0.02 -3.07 8.64
N PHE A 109 1.22 -2.62 9.05
CA PHE A 109 2.24 -3.46 9.66
C PHE A 109 1.91 -3.85 11.10
N ALA A 110 1.63 -2.88 11.96
CA ALA A 110 1.47 -3.09 13.40
C ALA A 110 0.43 -2.17 14.02
N ALA A 111 -0.10 -2.55 15.19
CA ALA A 111 -0.98 -1.72 15.99
C ALA A 111 -0.28 -0.43 16.42
N LYS A 112 -1.06 0.64 16.61
CA LYS A 112 -0.60 1.93 17.13
C LYS A 112 -0.18 1.82 18.60
N ARG A 113 1.03 1.33 18.84
CA ARG A 113 1.66 1.20 20.15
C ARG A 113 3.14 1.55 20.02
N ASN A 114 3.56 2.56 20.77
CA ASN A 114 4.93 3.08 20.73
C ASN A 114 5.97 1.95 20.87
N GLY A 115 6.94 1.92 19.96
CA GLY A 115 8.05 0.97 19.97
C GLY A 115 7.69 -0.45 19.52
N LEU A 116 6.41 -0.77 19.27
CA LEU A 116 6.03 -2.09 18.79
C LEU A 116 6.61 -2.37 17.41
N ALA A 117 6.54 -1.40 16.50
CA ALA A 117 7.06 -1.59 15.16
C ALA A 117 8.57 -1.86 15.18
N GLU A 118 9.33 -1.11 15.98
CA GLU A 118 10.78 -1.30 16.14
C GLU A 118 11.11 -2.70 16.70
N ASP A 119 10.42 -3.13 17.76
CA ASP A 119 10.62 -4.45 18.37
C ASP A 119 10.37 -5.57 17.36
N ILE A 120 9.26 -5.53 16.62
CA ILE A 120 8.93 -6.55 15.63
C ILE A 120 9.95 -6.52 14.49
N LEU A 121 10.28 -5.35 13.95
CA LEU A 121 11.25 -5.23 12.85
C LEU A 121 12.60 -5.85 13.20
N SER A 122 13.07 -5.68 14.44
CA SER A 122 14.33 -6.25 14.93
C SER A 122 14.37 -7.78 14.92
N ARG A 123 13.20 -8.42 14.92
CA ARG A 123 13.02 -9.89 14.97
C ARG A 123 12.77 -10.51 13.59
N LEU A 124 12.60 -9.70 12.55
CA LEU A 124 12.30 -10.16 11.20
C LEU A 124 13.57 -10.18 10.34
N ASN A 125 13.73 -11.20 9.50
CA ASN A 125 14.83 -11.30 8.53
C ASN A 125 14.65 -10.35 7.33
N GLY A 126 15.76 -10.09 6.62
CA GLY A 126 15.81 -9.34 5.37
C GLY A 126 15.97 -7.82 5.51
N ARG A 127 16.08 -7.13 4.38
CA ARG A 127 16.04 -5.67 4.27
C ARG A 127 14.62 -5.23 3.91
N LYS A 128 14.00 -4.43 4.78
CA LYS A 128 12.55 -4.20 4.73
C LYS A 128 12.21 -2.83 4.21
N HIS A 129 11.24 -2.76 3.31
CA HIS A 129 10.69 -1.53 2.74
C HIS A 129 9.20 -1.45 3.07
N LEU A 130 8.72 -0.27 3.45
CA LEU A 130 7.31 -0.05 3.75
C LEU A 130 6.65 0.74 2.62
N ILE A 131 5.59 0.17 2.04
CA ILE A 131 4.55 0.91 1.36
C ILE A 131 3.47 1.24 2.39
N VAL A 132 3.31 2.51 2.76
CA VAL A 132 2.48 2.94 3.89
C VAL A 132 1.00 2.64 3.67
N GLY A 133 0.39 1.92 4.60
CA GLY A 133 -1.04 1.66 4.70
C GLY A 133 -1.79 2.67 5.56
N ASN A 134 -3.12 2.53 5.64
CA ASN A 134 -3.95 3.50 6.37
C ASN A 134 -3.91 3.33 7.88
N ASN A 135 -3.48 2.17 8.38
CA ASN A 135 -3.31 1.90 9.79
C ASN A 135 -1.86 2.06 10.27
N ASP A 136 -0.95 2.57 9.44
CA ASP A 136 0.45 2.81 9.82
C ASP A 136 0.63 4.23 10.39
N PRO A 137 0.73 4.40 11.72
CA PRO A 137 1.00 5.70 12.34
C PRO A 137 2.46 6.12 12.18
N ASN A 138 2.76 7.37 12.57
CA ASN A 138 4.13 7.92 12.57
C ASN A 138 5.15 7.06 13.34
N ASP A 139 4.73 6.36 14.40
CA ASP A 139 5.62 5.45 15.14
C ASP A 139 6.05 4.26 14.26
N THR A 140 5.13 3.73 13.44
CA THR A 140 5.42 2.65 12.50
C THR A 140 6.25 3.13 11.32
N THR A 141 5.89 4.27 10.71
CA THR A 141 6.61 4.82 9.55
C THR A 141 7.96 5.42 9.91
N GLY A 142 8.15 5.82 11.17
CA GLY A 142 9.40 6.36 11.71
C GLY A 142 10.34 5.33 12.33
N ALA A 143 9.96 4.05 12.38
CA ALA A 143 10.79 2.98 12.93
C ALA A 143 12.10 2.81 12.13
N GLY A 144 13.22 2.67 12.84
CA GLY A 144 14.57 2.60 12.28
C GLY A 144 14.86 1.29 11.53
N GLY A 145 14.07 0.24 11.76
CA GLY A 145 14.18 -1.03 11.05
C GLY A 145 13.80 -1.00 9.56
N TRP A 146 13.20 0.09 9.06
CA TRP A 146 12.87 0.25 7.64
C TRP A 146 14.05 0.80 6.85
N HIS A 147 14.36 0.16 5.73
CA HIS A 147 15.32 0.67 4.76
C HIS A 147 14.72 1.78 3.88
N SER A 148 13.43 1.72 3.56
CA SER A 148 12.71 2.85 2.96
C SER A 148 11.23 2.86 3.36
N VAL A 149 10.62 4.04 3.33
CA VAL A 149 9.20 4.24 3.60
C VAL A 149 8.59 5.19 2.56
N GLN A 150 7.51 4.77 1.90
CA GLN A 150 6.85 5.54 0.83
C GLN A 150 5.40 5.08 0.65
N HIS A 151 4.56 5.82 -0.07
CA HIS A 151 3.18 5.40 -0.35
C HIS A 151 3.01 4.59 -1.65
N TYR A 152 4.01 4.62 -2.52
CA TYR A 152 3.98 4.04 -3.86
C TYR A 152 5.39 3.69 -4.34
N ALA A 153 5.55 2.57 -5.02
CA ALA A 153 6.81 2.21 -5.66
C ALA A 153 6.59 1.50 -7.00
N GLU A 154 7.55 1.66 -7.90
CA GLU A 154 7.65 0.91 -9.14
C GLU A 154 8.97 0.14 -9.17
N LEU A 155 8.89 -1.18 -9.33
CA LEU A 155 10.04 -2.09 -9.33
C LEU A 155 10.11 -2.84 -10.66
N MET A 156 11.31 -2.99 -11.19
CA MET A 156 11.56 -3.93 -12.28
C MET A 156 12.14 -5.22 -11.69
N VAL A 157 11.35 -6.30 -11.71
CA VAL A 157 11.75 -7.62 -11.19
C VAL A 157 11.55 -8.65 -12.30
N ASP A 158 12.59 -9.40 -12.65
CA ASP A 158 12.57 -10.43 -13.72
C ASP A 158 11.95 -9.93 -15.04
N GLY A 159 12.26 -8.70 -15.42
CA GLY A 159 11.76 -8.06 -16.65
C GLY A 159 10.28 -7.64 -16.60
N ARG A 160 9.65 -7.67 -15.42
CA ARG A 160 8.27 -7.25 -15.20
C ARG A 160 8.24 -5.98 -14.35
N LEU A 161 7.46 -5.00 -14.80
CA LEU A 161 7.16 -3.81 -14.01
C LEU A 161 6.09 -4.16 -12.97
N LEU A 162 6.44 -4.00 -11.70
CA LEU A 162 5.55 -4.12 -10.56
C LEU A 162 5.18 -2.71 -10.07
N VAL A 163 3.89 -2.51 -9.80
CA VAL A 163 3.31 -1.28 -9.25
C VAL A 163 2.78 -1.61 -7.85
N LEU A 164 3.46 -1.08 -6.83
CA LEU A 164 3.19 -1.36 -5.43
C LEU A 164 2.45 -0.19 -4.80
N CYS A 165 1.33 -0.50 -4.15
CA CYS A 165 0.52 0.42 -3.37
C CYS A 165 -0.22 -0.39 -2.30
N HIS A 166 -0.45 0.14 -1.10
CA HIS A 166 -1.29 -0.57 -0.12
C HIS A 166 -2.70 -0.82 -0.70
N TYR A 167 -3.27 0.17 -1.39
CA TYR A 167 -4.60 0.05 -1.98
C TYR A 167 -4.60 -0.62 -3.36
N PRO A 168 -5.58 -1.49 -3.64
CA PRO A 168 -5.79 -2.06 -4.96
C PRO A 168 -6.24 -1.00 -5.96
N PHE A 169 -5.57 -0.90 -7.11
CA PHE A 169 -5.92 0.07 -8.13
C PHE A 169 -6.97 -0.45 -9.11
N ARG A 170 -7.85 0.45 -9.59
CA ARG A 170 -8.71 0.14 -10.73
C ARG A 170 -7.93 0.09 -12.05
N THR A 171 -6.94 0.97 -12.20
CA THR A 171 -6.00 1.05 -13.32
C THR A 171 -4.63 1.50 -12.81
N TRP A 172 -3.54 1.09 -13.46
CA TRP A 172 -2.19 1.43 -13.03
C TRP A 172 -1.23 1.62 -14.22
N ASN A 173 -0.04 2.16 -13.91
CA ASN A 173 0.98 2.45 -14.92
C ASN A 173 1.32 1.21 -15.75
N GLN A 174 1.28 1.34 -17.08
CA GLN A 174 1.59 0.29 -18.04
C GLN A 174 0.73 -0.99 -17.95
N MET A 175 -0.49 -0.92 -17.39
CA MET A 175 -1.40 -2.08 -17.28
C MET A 175 -1.65 -2.77 -18.65
N GLY A 176 -1.77 -1.98 -19.72
CA GLY A 176 -1.91 -2.47 -21.11
C GLY A 176 -0.62 -3.09 -21.69
N LYS A 177 0.54 -2.80 -21.08
CA LYS A 177 1.85 -3.40 -21.39
C LYS A 177 2.23 -4.50 -20.39
N LYS A 178 1.23 -5.11 -19.75
CA LYS A 178 1.37 -6.27 -18.86
C LYS A 178 2.14 -6.03 -17.56
N SER A 179 2.22 -4.79 -17.07
CA SER A 179 2.66 -4.55 -15.68
C SER A 179 1.69 -5.19 -14.67
N ILE A 180 2.17 -5.38 -13.45
CA ILE A 180 1.47 -6.06 -12.36
C ILE A 180 1.23 -5.07 -11.23
N ASN A 181 0.03 -5.05 -10.65
CA ASN A 181 -0.25 -4.32 -9.42
C ASN A 181 -0.21 -5.29 -8.23
N LEU A 182 0.61 -4.97 -7.24
CA LEU A 182 0.63 -5.64 -5.94
C LEU A 182 0.00 -4.72 -4.90
N HIS A 183 -0.88 -5.27 -4.08
CA HIS A 183 -1.59 -4.53 -3.03
C HIS A 183 -1.80 -5.36 -1.76
N GLY A 184 -2.17 -4.70 -0.68
CA GLY A 184 -2.74 -5.32 0.52
C GLY A 184 -4.19 -4.89 0.68
N HIS A 185 -4.58 -4.47 1.88
CA HIS A 185 -5.82 -3.79 2.25
C HIS A 185 -7.11 -4.60 2.11
N SER A 186 -7.21 -5.47 1.11
CA SER A 186 -8.44 -6.22 0.83
C SER A 186 -8.58 -7.49 1.65
N HIS A 187 -7.51 -8.00 2.26
CA HIS A 187 -7.48 -9.25 3.00
C HIS A 187 -8.12 -10.42 2.22
N GLY A 188 -7.80 -10.53 0.92
CA GLY A 188 -8.32 -11.57 0.03
C GLY A 188 -9.81 -11.43 -0.35
N ARG A 189 -10.47 -10.32 -0.01
CA ARG A 189 -11.93 -10.16 -0.22
C ARG A 189 -12.32 -9.63 -1.61
N LEU A 190 -11.35 -9.13 -2.38
CA LEU A 190 -11.63 -8.64 -3.74
C LEU A 190 -11.75 -9.77 -4.75
N LYS A 191 -12.63 -9.57 -5.73
CA LYS A 191 -12.71 -10.47 -6.89
C LYS A 191 -11.38 -10.40 -7.66
N PRO A 192 -10.79 -11.55 -8.05
CA PRO A 192 -9.54 -11.56 -8.80
C PRO A 192 -9.64 -10.74 -10.08
N MET A 193 -8.58 -9.98 -10.37
CA MET A 193 -8.42 -9.23 -11.62
C MET A 193 -7.10 -9.63 -12.30
N PRO A 194 -7.04 -9.64 -13.64
CA PRO A 194 -5.81 -10.00 -14.34
C PRO A 194 -4.63 -9.11 -13.91
N ARG A 195 -3.54 -9.75 -13.46
CA ARG A 195 -2.28 -9.09 -13.04
C ARG A 195 -2.43 -8.10 -11.88
N GLN A 196 -3.46 -8.27 -11.06
CA GLN A 196 -3.60 -7.62 -9.77
C GLN A 196 -3.60 -8.69 -8.69
N PHE A 197 -2.72 -8.54 -7.71
CA PHE A 197 -2.54 -9.54 -6.67
C PHE A 197 -2.51 -8.89 -5.29
N ASP A 198 -3.37 -9.39 -4.41
CA ASP A 198 -3.29 -9.15 -2.97
C ASP A 198 -2.09 -9.94 -2.43
N VAL A 199 -1.11 -9.28 -1.83
CA VAL A 199 0.04 -9.90 -1.16
C VAL A 199 -0.08 -9.86 0.35
N GLY A 200 -1.21 -9.38 0.89
CA GLY A 200 -1.52 -9.42 2.31
C GLY A 200 -1.52 -10.83 2.87
N VAL A 201 -1.13 -10.98 4.14
CA VAL A 201 -0.96 -12.28 4.81
C VAL A 201 -2.22 -13.16 4.74
N ASP A 202 -3.41 -12.55 4.78
CA ASP A 202 -4.69 -13.26 4.73
C ASP A 202 -4.95 -13.93 3.37
N ALA A 203 -4.41 -13.36 2.28
CA ALA A 203 -4.50 -13.94 0.94
C ALA A 203 -3.38 -14.97 0.66
N ARG A 204 -2.34 -15.01 1.51
CA ARG A 204 -1.07 -15.71 1.24
C ARG A 204 -0.68 -16.75 2.27
N GLY A 205 -1.66 -17.28 3.02
CA GLY A 205 -1.39 -18.33 4.00
C GLY A 205 -0.44 -17.88 5.11
N LEU A 206 -0.52 -16.59 5.48
CA LEU A 206 0.25 -15.99 6.55
C LEU A 206 1.78 -15.96 6.32
N ARG A 207 2.21 -15.86 5.05
CA ARG A 207 3.62 -15.87 4.64
C ARG A 207 3.95 -14.78 3.62
N PRO A 208 5.18 -14.24 3.63
CA PRO A 208 5.71 -13.49 2.50
C PRO A 208 5.76 -14.35 1.24
N VAL A 209 5.60 -13.72 0.07
CA VAL A 209 5.56 -14.40 -1.23
C VAL A 209 6.48 -13.72 -2.24
N SER A 210 7.18 -14.52 -3.04
CA SER A 210 7.98 -14.02 -4.16
C SER A 210 7.11 -13.76 -5.39
N LEU A 211 7.70 -13.12 -6.41
CA LEU A 211 7.03 -12.94 -7.70
C LEU A 211 6.67 -14.28 -8.37
N VAL A 212 7.47 -15.33 -8.14
CA VAL A 212 7.21 -16.66 -8.69
C VAL A 212 5.99 -17.31 -8.02
N ASP A 213 5.81 -17.10 -6.72
CA ASP A 213 4.70 -17.68 -5.94
C ASP A 213 3.34 -17.08 -6.33
N ILE A 214 3.31 -15.78 -6.69
CA ILE A 214 2.08 -15.08 -7.06
C ILE A 214 1.68 -15.23 -8.52
N LEU A 215 2.64 -15.52 -9.40
CA LEU A 215 2.35 -15.68 -10.82
C LEU A 215 1.83 -17.09 -11.10
N PRO A 216 0.79 -17.23 -11.95
CA PRO A 216 0.35 -18.54 -12.39
C PRO A 216 1.54 -19.29 -13.00
N GLN A 217 1.82 -20.49 -12.49
CA GLN A 217 2.74 -21.39 -13.18
C GLN A 217 2.16 -21.61 -14.57
N SER A 218 2.92 -21.22 -15.59
CA SER A 218 2.48 -21.44 -16.97
C SER A 218 2.29 -22.93 -17.14
N ALA A 219 1.06 -23.39 -17.40
CA ALA A 219 0.83 -24.75 -17.86
C ALA A 219 1.75 -24.95 -19.07
N ARG A 220 2.70 -25.87 -18.94
CA ARG A 220 3.57 -26.27 -20.04
C ARG A 220 2.74 -26.89 -21.15
#